data_AF-A0A8H7UN54-F1
#
_entry.id   AF-A0A8H7UN54-F1
#
_cell.length_a   1.000
_cell.length_b   1.000
_cell.length_c   1.000
_cell.angle_alpha   90.00
_cell.angle_beta   90.00
_cell.angle_gamma   90.00
#
_symmetry.space_group_name_H-M   'P 1'
#
loop_
_entity.id
_entity.type
_entity.pdbx_description
1 polymer ?
#
loop_
_entity_poly.entity_id
_entity_poly.type
_entity_poly.pdbx_seq_one_letter_code
_entity_poly.pdbx_strand_id
1 'polypeptide(L)'
;MSPVFPEWFRMRSLFNGYVVTIDRSLINNTSELVRSQVYLCPAQNDAYELWQWDGQYLINKATKLVLDIRKGRLRLIEDTEICLYTPKPAEKAMNQRWTTRQCTDDLGREQNGIFICSLSNDEWVLDVQHTHASQNPKLLLYPAKDFDNESQLWEFEAADYMSENIPSSVSSSIDQLDISVREISPSKRGSNSSIGSGGNVEAFKEAHMMVYLEHQPHVSDKTIGMAAAYQALQQWKLQQVEALTTFDNMASDEWCMIQKRLQLLAENEAALIYQRCDQLNNNPQTAESLAAMLVLKLYEQQPATP
;
A
#
# COMPACT_ATOMS: atom_id res chain seq x y z
N MET A 1 5.29 12.33 -26.91
CA MET A 1 4.07 11.56 -27.22
C MET A 1 3.39 11.28 -25.90
N SER A 2 2.14 11.72 -25.72
CA SER A 2 1.39 11.38 -24.51
C SER A 2 1.05 9.88 -24.56
N PRO A 3 1.17 9.14 -23.44
CA PRO A 3 0.77 7.74 -23.39
C PRO A 3 -0.68 7.59 -23.83
N VAL A 4 -0.94 6.61 -24.71
CA VAL A 4 -2.31 6.28 -25.17
C VAL A 4 -2.92 5.36 -24.12
N PHE A 5 -3.76 5.91 -23.26
CA PHE A 5 -4.50 5.15 -22.27
C PHE A 5 -5.78 4.54 -22.87
N PRO A 6 -6.31 3.45 -22.27
CA PRO A 6 -7.65 2.97 -22.58
C PRO A 6 -8.69 4.08 -22.41
N GLU A 7 -9.81 4.01 -23.14
CA GLU A 7 -10.90 4.98 -22.97
C GLU A 7 -11.44 4.99 -21.53
N TRP A 8 -11.62 3.81 -20.94
CA TRP A 8 -11.93 3.64 -19.52
C TRP A 8 -11.00 2.59 -18.91
N PHE A 9 -10.47 2.88 -17.73
CA PHE A 9 -9.56 1.98 -17.02
C PHE A 9 -9.84 1.97 -15.52
N ARG A 10 -9.32 0.94 -14.85
CA ARG A 10 -9.20 0.87 -13.40
C ARG A 10 -7.79 1.24 -13.01
N MET A 11 -7.66 1.95 -11.90
CA MET A 11 -6.36 2.21 -11.27
C MET A 11 -6.17 1.15 -10.19
N ARG A 12 -5.42 0.09 -10.49
CA ARG A 12 -5.11 -0.99 -9.55
C ARG A 12 -3.84 -0.64 -8.79
N SER A 13 -3.88 -0.74 -7.47
CA SER A 13 -2.68 -0.65 -6.64
C SER A 13 -1.87 -1.95 -6.73
N LEU A 14 -0.56 -1.83 -6.94
CA LEU A 14 0.33 -2.98 -6.90
C LEU A 14 0.55 -3.52 -5.48
N PHE A 15 0.27 -2.73 -4.45
CA PHE A 15 0.43 -3.12 -3.04
C PHE A 15 -0.57 -4.18 -2.58
N ASN A 16 -1.85 -4.03 -2.94
CA ASN A 16 -2.92 -4.91 -2.44
C ASN A 16 -3.85 -5.44 -3.55
N GLY A 17 -3.59 -5.08 -4.81
CA GLY A 17 -4.43 -5.47 -5.95
C GLY A 17 -5.81 -4.81 -5.99
N TYR A 18 -6.10 -3.87 -5.08
CA TYR A 18 -7.40 -3.19 -5.03
C TYR A 18 -7.44 -2.05 -6.03
N VAL A 19 -8.66 -1.67 -6.42
CA VAL A 19 -8.90 -0.62 -7.40
C VAL A 19 -9.44 0.63 -6.72
N VAL A 20 -9.06 1.79 -7.26
CA VAL A 20 -9.58 3.08 -6.81
C VAL A 20 -11.06 3.21 -7.18
N THR A 21 -11.90 3.37 -6.17
CA THR A 21 -13.34 3.56 -6.34
C THR A 21 -13.83 4.75 -5.50
N ILE A 22 -15.08 5.12 -5.73
CA ILE A 22 -15.72 6.24 -5.07
C ILE A 22 -16.86 5.78 -4.16
N ASP A 23 -17.10 6.52 -3.08
CA ASP A 23 -18.19 6.23 -2.17
C ASP A 23 -19.55 6.42 -2.83
N ARG A 24 -20.29 5.31 -2.99
CA ARG A 24 -21.63 5.29 -3.58
C ARG A 24 -22.62 6.14 -2.78
N SER A 25 -22.37 6.38 -1.50
CA SER A 25 -23.21 7.22 -0.65
C SER A 25 -23.20 8.70 -1.09
N LEU A 26 -22.19 9.14 -1.84
CA LEU A 26 -22.07 10.50 -2.38
C LEU A 26 -23.18 10.89 -3.35
N ILE A 27 -23.85 9.91 -3.95
CA ILE A 27 -24.95 10.15 -4.90
C ILE A 27 -26.27 10.41 -4.16
N ASN A 28 -26.40 9.88 -2.95
CA ASN A 28 -27.66 9.88 -2.22
C ASN A 28 -27.71 10.88 -1.06
N ASN A 29 -26.56 11.39 -0.61
CA ASN A 29 -26.48 12.32 0.52
C ASN A 29 -25.63 13.56 0.19
N THR A 30 -26.29 14.71 0.08
CA THR A 30 -25.64 16.02 -0.07
C THR A 30 -25.13 16.61 1.27
N SER A 31 -25.39 15.95 2.41
CA SER A 31 -25.31 16.61 3.73
C SER A 31 -24.24 16.11 4.69
N GLU A 32 -23.46 15.07 4.38
CA GLU A 32 -22.31 14.73 5.23
C GLU A 32 -21.03 14.66 4.41
N LEU A 33 -20.16 15.62 4.67
CA LEU A 33 -18.77 15.68 4.24
C LEU A 33 -18.01 14.49 4.83
N VAL A 34 -18.22 13.29 4.29
CA VAL A 34 -17.31 12.17 4.55
C VAL A 34 -15.91 12.64 4.18
N ARG A 35 -14.97 12.53 5.12
CA ARG A 35 -13.61 13.06 4.97
C ARG A 35 -12.90 12.45 3.74
N SER A 36 -13.06 11.14 3.52
CA SER A 36 -12.56 10.44 2.34
C SER A 36 -13.70 10.05 1.42
N GLN A 37 -13.67 10.52 0.17
CA GLN A 37 -14.66 10.21 -0.87
C GLN A 37 -14.17 9.12 -1.85
N VAL A 38 -12.87 8.86 -1.80
CA VAL A 38 -12.14 7.96 -2.66
C VAL A 38 -11.44 6.93 -1.77
N TYR A 39 -11.59 5.66 -2.10
CA TYR A 39 -11.01 4.54 -1.35
C TYR A 39 -10.65 3.39 -2.28
N LEU A 40 -10.02 2.36 -1.73
CA LEU A 40 -9.65 1.16 -2.46
C LEU A 40 -10.50 -0.02 -2.02
N CYS A 41 -10.97 -0.83 -2.98
CA CYS A 41 -11.62 -2.11 -2.70
C CYS A 41 -11.28 -3.14 -3.79
N PRO A 42 -11.57 -4.44 -3.57
CA PRO A 42 -11.54 -5.42 -4.65
C PRO A 42 -12.42 -4.97 -5.82
N ALA A 43 -11.99 -5.24 -7.05
CA ALA A 43 -12.73 -4.85 -8.26
C ALA A 43 -14.14 -5.48 -8.29
N GLN A 44 -15.14 -4.66 -8.58
CA GLN A 44 -16.56 -5.04 -8.60
C GLN A 44 -17.18 -4.98 -10.00
N ASN A 45 -16.43 -4.56 -11.02
CA ASN A 45 -16.89 -4.37 -12.40
C ASN A 45 -18.04 -3.35 -12.52
N ASP A 46 -17.95 -2.22 -11.82
CA ASP A 46 -18.96 -1.16 -11.84
C ASP A 46 -18.43 0.15 -12.45
N ALA A 47 -19.30 1.17 -12.57
CA ALA A 47 -18.89 2.47 -13.11
C ALA A 47 -18.17 3.37 -12.09
N TYR A 48 -18.15 3.02 -10.80
CA TYR A 48 -17.55 3.80 -9.71
C TYR A 48 -16.04 3.60 -9.63
N GLU A 49 -15.55 2.45 -10.07
CA GLU A 49 -14.12 2.13 -10.17
C GLU A 49 -13.49 2.50 -11.52
N LEU A 50 -14.27 3.04 -12.46
CA LEU A 50 -13.82 3.36 -13.81
C LEU A 50 -13.43 4.83 -13.94
N TRP A 51 -12.24 5.04 -14.49
CA TRP A 51 -11.61 6.34 -14.66
C TRP A 51 -11.17 6.54 -16.11
N GLN A 52 -11.05 7.80 -16.51
CA GLN A 52 -10.56 8.21 -17.81
C GLN A 52 -9.66 9.43 -17.66
N TRP A 53 -8.62 9.48 -18.49
CA TRP A 53 -7.86 10.70 -18.71
C TRP A 53 -8.60 11.59 -19.70
N ASP A 54 -8.94 12.81 -19.27
CA ASP A 54 -9.36 13.90 -20.16
C ASP A 54 -8.35 15.03 -20.04
N GLY A 55 -7.41 15.08 -20.99
CA GLY A 55 -6.22 15.92 -20.87
C GLY A 55 -5.39 15.55 -19.64
N GLN A 56 -5.40 16.42 -18.62
CA GLN A 56 -4.69 16.21 -17.35
C GLN A 56 -5.64 15.96 -16.17
N TYR A 57 -6.92 15.75 -16.45
CA TYR A 57 -7.91 15.40 -15.44
C TYR A 57 -8.11 13.88 -15.40
N LEU A 58 -8.28 13.34 -14.19
CA LEU A 58 -8.77 11.97 -13.97
C LEU A 58 -10.26 12.04 -13.66
N ILE A 59 -11.10 11.68 -14.63
CA ILE A 59 -12.57 11.75 -14.54
C ILE A 59 -13.14 10.38 -14.15
N ASN A 60 -14.01 10.36 -13.15
CA ASN A 60 -14.76 9.16 -12.79
C ASN A 60 -15.98 8.94 -13.71
N LYS A 61 -16.20 7.70 -14.16
CA LYS A 61 -17.25 7.36 -15.14
C LYS A 61 -18.65 7.63 -14.60
N ALA A 62 -18.94 7.21 -13.36
CA ALA A 62 -20.27 7.28 -12.76
C ALA A 62 -20.68 8.71 -12.41
N THR A 63 -19.77 9.53 -11.86
CA THR A 63 -20.10 10.86 -11.33
C THR A 63 -19.74 12.01 -12.25
N LYS A 64 -18.85 11.80 -13.23
CA LYS A 64 -18.24 12.85 -14.07
C LYS A 64 -17.45 13.92 -13.27
N LEU A 65 -17.17 13.65 -12.00
CA LEU A 65 -16.29 14.48 -11.17
C LEU A 65 -14.83 14.07 -11.40
N VAL A 66 -13.92 14.99 -11.06
CA VAL A 66 -12.47 14.77 -11.18
C VAL A 66 -11.83 14.53 -9.83
N LEU A 67 -10.72 13.80 -9.86
CA LEU A 67 -9.83 13.65 -8.71
C LEU A 67 -9.23 15.02 -8.33
N ASP A 68 -9.43 15.46 -7.09
CA ASP A 68 -9.05 16.77 -6.58
C ASP A 68 -8.30 16.63 -5.24
N ILE A 69 -7.22 17.40 -5.08
CA ILE A 69 -6.54 17.53 -3.78
C ILE A 69 -7.40 18.45 -2.90
N ARG A 70 -7.97 17.91 -1.82
CA ARG A 70 -8.95 18.60 -0.98
C ARG A 70 -8.41 19.92 -0.45
N LYS A 71 -9.18 20.99 -0.66
CA LYS A 71 -8.82 22.40 -0.34
C LYS A 71 -7.58 22.92 -1.10
N GLY A 72 -7.05 22.17 -2.06
CA GLY A 72 -5.92 22.55 -2.89
C GLY A 72 -4.60 22.76 -2.13
N ARG A 73 -4.41 22.07 -1.00
CA ARG A 73 -3.23 22.26 -0.14
C ARG A 73 -2.55 20.93 0.15
N LEU A 74 -1.25 20.88 -0.10
CA LEU A 74 -0.36 19.82 0.37
C LEU A 74 -0.11 20.02 1.88
N ARG A 75 -0.24 18.95 2.65
CA ARG A 75 -0.11 18.93 4.11
C ARG A 75 0.92 17.87 4.51
N LEU A 76 1.89 18.28 5.33
CA LEU A 76 2.95 17.40 5.86
C LEU A 76 2.61 16.80 7.23
N ILE A 77 1.83 17.53 8.05
CA ILE A 77 1.49 17.13 9.42
C ILE A 77 0.21 16.29 9.46
N GLU A 78 -0.72 16.56 8.55
CA GLU A 78 -1.99 15.85 8.40
C GLU A 78 -2.04 15.24 7.00
N ASP A 79 -2.84 14.18 6.83
CA ASP A 79 -3.04 13.55 5.52
C ASP A 79 -3.47 14.58 4.46
N THR A 80 -2.81 14.54 3.30
CA THR A 80 -3.25 15.29 2.12
C THR A 80 -4.36 14.49 1.44
N GLU A 81 -5.59 14.83 1.81
CA GLU A 81 -6.77 14.07 1.40
C GLU A 81 -7.11 14.29 -0.08
N ILE A 82 -7.55 13.21 -0.72
CA ILE A 82 -8.12 13.21 -2.05
C ILE A 82 -9.66 13.25 -1.97
N CYS A 83 -10.29 14.03 -2.83
CA CYS A 83 -11.74 14.10 -2.97
C CYS A 83 -12.16 14.16 -4.44
N LEU A 84 -13.48 14.20 -4.67
CA LEU A 84 -14.06 14.47 -5.96
C LEU A 84 -14.51 15.92 -6.03
N TYR A 85 -14.32 16.55 -7.18
CA TYR A 85 -14.82 17.90 -7.42
C TYR A 85 -15.21 18.12 -8.87
N THR A 86 -15.99 19.17 -9.14
CA THR A 86 -16.29 19.58 -10.50
C THR A 86 -15.00 20.03 -11.20
N PRO A 87 -14.79 19.68 -12.49
CA PRO A 87 -13.62 20.15 -13.24
C PRO A 87 -13.53 21.69 -13.22
N LYS A 88 -12.38 22.21 -12.81
CA LYS A 88 -12.06 23.64 -12.84
C LYS A 88 -11.47 23.99 -14.21
N PRO A 89 -11.54 25.26 -14.65
CA PRO A 89 -10.76 25.73 -15.79
C PRO A 89 -9.25 25.52 -15.56
N ALA A 90 -8.50 25.27 -16.62
CA ALA A 90 -7.09 24.86 -16.57
C ALA A 90 -6.20 25.80 -15.72
N GLU A 91 -6.48 27.10 -15.72
CA GLU A 91 -5.74 28.12 -14.97
C GLU A 91 -5.97 28.04 -13.46
N LYS A 92 -7.07 27.41 -13.04
CA LYS A 92 -7.47 27.24 -11.63
C LYS A 92 -7.43 25.78 -11.17
N ALA A 93 -7.07 24.87 -12.07
CA ALA A 93 -7.11 23.43 -11.86
C ALA A 93 -5.79 22.84 -11.36
N MET A 94 -4.88 23.63 -10.77
CA MET A 94 -3.57 23.13 -10.32
C MET A 94 -3.70 21.89 -9.42
N ASN A 95 -4.72 21.84 -8.58
CA ASN A 95 -4.99 20.76 -7.64
C ASN A 95 -5.86 19.62 -8.22
N GLN A 96 -6.13 19.63 -9.52
CA GLN A 96 -6.93 18.64 -10.27
C GLN A 96 -6.17 18.08 -11.48
N ARG A 97 -4.92 18.50 -11.65
CA ARG A 97 -4.08 18.13 -12.79
C ARG A 97 -3.10 17.07 -12.35
N TRP A 98 -3.10 15.97 -13.08
CA TRP A 98 -2.32 14.78 -12.77
C TRP A 98 -1.42 14.43 -13.95
N THR A 99 -0.35 13.72 -13.65
CA THR A 99 0.54 13.13 -14.64
C THR A 99 0.99 11.76 -14.15
N THR A 100 1.62 11.00 -15.02
CA THR A 100 2.25 9.73 -14.67
C THR A 100 3.76 9.86 -14.73
N ARG A 101 4.45 9.16 -13.85
CA ARG A 101 5.91 9.03 -13.87
C ARG A 101 6.27 7.55 -13.75
N GLN A 102 7.19 7.08 -14.56
CA GLN A 102 7.69 5.70 -14.44
C GLN A 102 8.40 5.53 -13.10
N CYS A 103 8.20 4.37 -12.47
CA CYS A 103 9.05 3.97 -11.36
C CYS A 103 10.38 3.52 -11.95
N THR A 104 11.48 4.13 -11.53
CA THR A 104 12.82 3.70 -11.90
C THR A 104 13.60 3.38 -10.64
N ASP A 105 14.47 2.38 -10.71
CA ASP A 105 15.46 2.19 -9.66
C ASP A 105 16.57 3.24 -9.74
N ASP A 106 17.52 3.18 -8.79
CA ASP A 106 18.67 4.08 -8.69
C ASP A 106 19.58 4.05 -9.94
N LEU A 107 19.47 3.01 -10.77
CA LEU A 107 20.20 2.85 -12.02
C LEU A 107 19.40 3.36 -13.23
N GLY A 108 18.22 3.95 -13.00
CA GLY A 108 17.34 4.45 -14.04
C GLY A 108 16.62 3.35 -14.82
N ARG A 109 16.61 2.10 -14.33
CA ARG A 109 15.89 0.99 -14.98
C ARG A 109 14.43 1.06 -14.60
N GLU A 110 13.55 0.91 -15.57
CA GLU A 110 12.11 0.88 -15.35
C GLU A 110 11.73 -0.31 -14.47
N GLN A 111 10.99 -0.03 -13.42
CA GLN A 111 10.40 -0.99 -12.49
C GLN A 111 8.92 -1.18 -12.83
N ASN A 112 8.33 -2.25 -12.31
CA ASN A 112 6.91 -2.49 -12.52
C ASN A 112 6.06 -1.41 -11.82
N GLY A 113 5.05 -0.93 -12.53
CA GLY A 113 4.12 0.08 -12.05
C GLY A 113 4.56 1.53 -12.30
N ILE A 114 3.61 2.41 -12.09
CA ILE A 114 3.77 3.85 -12.33
C ILE A 114 3.34 4.64 -11.10
N PHE A 115 3.93 5.82 -10.93
CA PHE A 115 3.41 6.83 -10.05
C PHE A 115 2.33 7.64 -10.75
N ILE A 116 1.27 7.98 -10.02
CA ILE A 116 0.30 9.00 -10.41
C ILE A 116 0.62 10.24 -9.58
N CYS A 117 1.17 11.26 -10.22
CA CYS A 117 1.71 12.45 -9.57
C CYS A 117 0.77 13.65 -9.74
N SER A 118 0.80 14.56 -8.76
CA SER A 118 0.27 15.90 -8.96
C SER A 118 1.11 16.64 -10.00
N LEU A 119 0.48 17.26 -11.00
CA LEU A 119 1.20 18.01 -12.01
C LEU A 119 1.83 19.29 -11.43
N SER A 120 1.26 19.85 -10.35
CA SER A 120 1.82 21.05 -9.71
C SER A 120 3.03 20.75 -8.82
N ASN A 121 3.21 19.48 -8.43
CA ASN A 121 4.35 19.01 -7.64
C ASN A 121 4.50 17.49 -7.87
N ASP A 122 5.44 17.10 -8.71
CA ASP A 122 5.64 15.72 -9.19
C ASP A 122 6.31 14.80 -8.16
N GLU A 123 6.84 15.37 -7.07
CA GLU A 123 7.28 14.64 -5.88
C GLU A 123 6.09 14.15 -5.05
N TRP A 124 4.86 14.63 -5.29
CA TRP A 124 3.68 14.19 -4.55
C TRP A 124 2.82 13.23 -5.39
N VAL A 125 2.67 12.01 -4.87
CA VAL A 125 2.08 10.87 -5.58
C VAL A 125 0.90 10.29 -4.82
N LEU A 126 0.01 9.62 -5.54
CA LEU A 126 -1.08 8.88 -4.93
C LEU A 126 -0.53 7.70 -4.11
N ASP A 127 -0.99 7.57 -2.87
CA ASP A 127 -0.55 6.56 -1.91
C ASP A 127 -1.77 5.89 -1.24
N VAL A 128 -1.62 4.62 -0.91
CA VAL A 128 -2.59 3.80 -0.19
C VAL A 128 -2.36 3.92 1.30
N GLN A 129 -3.27 4.60 1.99
CA GLN A 129 -3.27 4.62 3.45
C GLN A 129 -3.96 3.38 4.01
N HIS A 130 -3.18 2.48 4.58
CA HIS A 130 -3.71 1.37 5.35
C HIS A 130 -4.04 1.83 6.78
N THR A 131 -5.32 2.04 7.08
CA THR A 131 -5.77 2.27 8.45
C THR A 131 -6.45 1.04 9.01
N HIS A 132 -5.95 0.50 10.13
CA HIS A 132 -6.53 -0.66 10.83
C HIS A 132 -8.01 -0.49 11.22
N ALA A 133 -8.53 0.75 11.25
CA ALA A 133 -9.88 1.08 11.66
C ALA A 133 -10.91 1.12 10.51
N SER A 134 -10.49 1.16 9.24
CA SER A 134 -11.41 1.25 8.11
C SER A 134 -11.47 -0.05 7.32
N GLN A 135 -12.68 -0.48 6.93
CA GLN A 135 -12.86 -1.67 6.09
C GLN A 135 -12.15 -1.53 4.74
N ASN A 136 -12.05 -0.31 4.21
CA ASN A 136 -11.39 0.00 2.95
C ASN A 136 -10.22 0.98 3.18
N PRO A 137 -9.04 0.73 2.57
CA PRO A 137 -7.94 1.69 2.59
C PRO A 137 -8.33 3.01 1.92
N LYS A 138 -7.82 4.12 2.44
CA LYS A 138 -8.05 5.44 1.85
C LYS A 138 -7.01 5.75 0.80
N LEU A 139 -7.40 6.54 -0.19
CA LEU A 139 -6.48 7.15 -1.13
C LEU A 139 -6.06 8.53 -0.61
N LEU A 140 -4.77 8.78 -0.52
CA LEU A 140 -4.22 10.09 -0.16
C LEU A 140 -3.12 10.50 -1.14
N LEU A 141 -2.63 11.72 -0.97
CA LEU A 141 -1.42 12.20 -1.62
C LEU A 141 -0.27 12.24 -0.61
N TYR A 142 0.88 11.71 -0.97
CA TYR A 142 2.07 11.69 -0.12
C TYR A 142 3.33 11.98 -0.91
N PRO A 143 4.40 12.48 -0.28
CA PRO A 143 5.71 12.51 -0.93
C PRO A 143 6.11 11.12 -1.46
N ALA A 144 6.65 11.09 -2.68
CA ALA A 144 7.18 9.90 -3.30
C ALA A 144 8.26 9.31 -2.40
N LYS A 145 8.15 8.02 -2.14
CA LYS A 145 9.12 7.27 -1.36
C LYS A 145 10.15 6.67 -2.30
N ASP A 146 11.42 6.81 -1.94
CA ASP A 146 12.51 6.16 -2.67
C ASP A 146 12.56 4.64 -2.35
N PHE A 147 11.93 4.23 -1.24
CA PHE A 147 11.92 2.86 -0.72
C PHE A 147 10.55 2.48 -0.15
N ASP A 148 10.22 1.18 -0.14
CA ASP A 148 8.89 0.65 0.27
C ASP A 148 7.71 1.41 -0.38
N ASN A 149 7.90 1.77 -1.65
CA ASN A 149 6.98 2.59 -2.41
C ASN A 149 5.88 1.78 -3.10
N GLU A 150 5.75 0.48 -2.79
CA GLU A 150 4.72 -0.41 -3.35
C GLU A 150 3.30 0.17 -3.18
N SER A 151 3.06 0.82 -2.03
CA SER A 151 1.83 1.55 -1.69
C SER A 151 1.52 2.74 -2.62
N GLN A 152 2.50 3.19 -3.41
CA GLN A 152 2.43 4.33 -4.32
C GLN A 152 2.48 3.92 -5.80
N LEU A 153 2.56 2.63 -6.09
CA LEU A 153 2.67 2.11 -7.45
C LEU A 153 1.32 1.60 -7.96
N TRP A 154 1.04 1.98 -9.20
CA TRP A 154 -0.24 1.76 -9.87
C TRP A 154 -0.06 1.04 -11.20
N GLU A 155 -1.10 0.32 -11.59
CA GLU A 155 -1.27 -0.25 -12.91
C GLU A 155 -2.62 0.18 -13.47
N PHE A 156 -2.67 0.50 -14.77
CA PHE A 156 -3.92 0.80 -15.44
C PHE A 156 -4.43 -0.44 -16.15
N GLU A 157 -5.55 -0.96 -15.65
CA GLU A 157 -6.23 -2.08 -16.29
C GLU A 157 -7.31 -1.56 -17.21
N ALA A 158 -7.25 -1.92 -18.50
CA ALA A 158 -8.34 -1.60 -19.41
C ALA A 158 -9.64 -2.19 -18.89
N ALA A 159 -10.73 -1.42 -18.95
CA ALA A 159 -12.05 -1.97 -18.73
C ALA A 159 -12.34 -2.91 -19.91
N ASP A 160 -12.32 -4.22 -19.67
CA ASP A 160 -12.84 -5.17 -20.64
C ASP A 160 -14.31 -4.80 -20.89
N TYR A 161 -14.59 -4.36 -22.12
CA TYR A 161 -15.94 -4.23 -22.62
C TYR A 161 -16.52 -5.64 -22.67
N MET A 162 -17.08 -6.11 -21.56
CA MET A 162 -18.06 -7.18 -21.59
C MET A 162 -19.17 -6.67 -22.52
N SER A 163 -19.21 -7.23 -23.73
CA SER A 163 -20.32 -7.15 -24.65
C SER A 163 -21.61 -7.11 -23.85
N GLU A 164 -22.35 -6.00 -23.97
CA GLU A 164 -23.76 -5.97 -23.60
C GLU A 164 -24.47 -6.98 -24.50
N ASN A 165 -24.50 -8.24 -24.07
CA ASN A 165 -25.48 -9.20 -24.56
C ASN A 165 -26.83 -8.69 -24.07
N ILE A 166 -27.49 -7.88 -24.90
CA ILE A 166 -28.90 -7.57 -24.80
C ILE A 166 -29.64 -8.87 -25.16
N PRO A 167 -30.34 -9.56 -24.25
CA PRO A 167 -31.38 -10.49 -24.65
C PRO A 167 -32.65 -9.66 -24.79
N SER A 168 -32.95 -9.29 -26.02
CA SER A 168 -34.29 -8.89 -26.41
C SER A 168 -35.27 -10.03 -26.10
N SER A 169 -36.11 -9.81 -25.08
CA SER A 169 -37.49 -10.28 -24.97
C SER A 169 -37.79 -11.76 -25.23
N VAL A 170 -38.06 -12.51 -24.15
CA VAL A 170 -39.25 -13.39 -24.07
C VAL A 170 -39.87 -13.30 -22.67
N SER A 171 -41.19 -13.24 -22.69
CA SER A 171 -42.16 -13.02 -21.62
C SER A 171 -42.22 -14.09 -20.52
N SER A 172 -42.67 -13.64 -19.34
CA SER A 172 -43.48 -14.34 -18.31
C SER A 172 -42.94 -15.63 -17.67
N SER A 173 -42.79 -15.63 -16.33
CA SER A 173 -43.85 -16.07 -15.41
C SER A 173 -43.46 -15.83 -13.95
N ILE A 174 -44.46 -15.38 -13.18
CA ILE A 174 -44.52 -15.35 -11.72
C ILE A 174 -44.36 -16.77 -11.17
N ASP A 175 -43.58 -16.95 -10.12
CA ASP A 175 -44.06 -17.72 -8.96
C ASP A 175 -43.28 -17.43 -7.67
N GLN A 176 -44.11 -17.33 -6.62
CA GLN A 176 -43.83 -17.12 -5.20
C GLN A 176 -43.01 -18.26 -4.58
N LEU A 177 -42.33 -17.94 -3.47
CA LEU A 177 -42.20 -18.69 -2.19
C LEU A 177 -41.10 -17.94 -1.38
N ASP A 178 -41.44 -17.06 -0.45
CA ASP A 178 -41.71 -17.31 0.98
C ASP A 178 -40.71 -18.26 1.67
N ILE A 179 -39.97 -17.76 2.66
CA ILE A 179 -39.81 -18.34 4.02
C ILE A 179 -38.71 -17.63 4.83
N SER A 180 -39.20 -16.96 5.88
CA SER A 180 -38.68 -16.74 7.24
C SER A 180 -37.30 -16.12 7.52
N VAL A 181 -37.40 -14.89 8.02
CA VAL A 181 -36.79 -14.34 9.25
C VAL A 181 -36.38 -15.42 10.28
N ARG A 182 -35.12 -15.38 10.73
CA ARG A 182 -34.76 -15.66 12.12
C ARG A 182 -33.65 -14.73 12.61
N GLU A 183 -34.05 -13.86 13.52
CA GLU A 183 -33.21 -13.18 14.49
C GLU A 183 -32.46 -14.19 15.37
N ILE A 184 -31.16 -13.96 15.57
CA ILE A 184 -30.49 -14.33 16.82
C ILE A 184 -29.40 -13.28 17.08
N SER A 185 -29.67 -12.37 18.01
CA SER A 185 -28.64 -11.61 18.74
C SER A 185 -28.30 -12.36 20.03
N PRO A 186 -27.40 -11.84 20.89
CA PRO A 186 -25.96 -11.74 20.76
C PRO A 186 -25.27 -12.62 21.83
N SER A 187 -23.98 -12.93 21.70
CA SER A 187 -23.22 -13.50 22.82
C SER A 187 -21.79 -12.98 22.90
N LYS A 188 -21.49 -12.50 24.11
CA LYS A 188 -20.26 -11.91 24.62
C LYS A 188 -19.13 -12.94 24.77
N ARG A 189 -17.91 -12.37 24.79
CA ARG A 189 -16.70 -12.81 25.49
C ARG A 189 -15.99 -14.05 24.94
N GLY A 190 -14.76 -13.81 24.48
CA GLY A 190 -13.75 -14.83 24.29
C GLY A 190 -12.47 -14.23 23.72
N SER A 191 -11.78 -13.42 24.52
CA SER A 191 -10.35 -13.14 24.30
C SER A 191 -9.62 -14.47 24.17
N ASN A 192 -8.95 -14.70 23.05
CA ASN A 192 -7.78 -15.58 22.93
C ASN A 192 -7.11 -15.26 21.59
N SER A 193 -6.14 -14.35 21.63
CA SER A 193 -5.11 -14.20 20.61
C SER A 193 -4.26 -15.48 20.57
N SER A 194 -4.63 -16.44 19.73
CA SER A 194 -3.71 -17.49 19.31
C SER A 194 -2.91 -16.97 18.12
N ILE A 195 -1.76 -16.37 18.44
CA ILE A 195 -0.67 -16.09 17.51
C ILE A 195 -0.21 -17.45 16.95
N GLY A 196 -0.76 -17.80 15.79
CA GLY A 196 -0.38 -18.99 15.03
C GLY A 196 0.92 -18.73 14.28
N SER A 197 1.87 -19.63 14.47
CA SER A 197 3.13 -19.75 13.73
C SER A 197 2.96 -19.53 12.22
N GLY A 198 3.54 -18.46 11.70
CA GLY A 198 3.68 -18.20 10.27
C GLY A 198 4.38 -16.85 10.09
N GLY A 199 5.64 -16.86 9.66
CA GLY A 199 6.43 -15.66 9.42
C GLY A 199 5.83 -14.86 8.27
N ASN A 200 5.00 -13.88 8.62
CA ASN A 200 4.49 -12.91 7.66
C ASN A 200 5.38 -11.66 7.74
N VAL A 201 5.85 -11.16 6.59
CA VAL A 201 6.72 -9.97 6.50
C VAL A 201 6.08 -8.77 7.20
N GLU A 202 4.75 -8.72 7.21
CA GLU A 202 3.91 -7.72 7.88
C GLU A 202 4.17 -7.67 9.39
N ALA A 203 4.40 -8.81 10.05
CA ALA A 203 4.68 -8.84 11.48
C ALA A 203 6.06 -8.23 11.79
N PHE A 204 7.00 -8.32 10.86
CA PHE A 204 8.31 -7.67 10.95
C PHE A 204 8.21 -6.16 10.73
N LYS A 205 7.38 -5.73 9.74
CA LYS A 205 7.06 -4.31 9.51
C LYS A 205 6.40 -3.67 10.73
N GLU A 206 5.42 -4.36 11.33
CA GLU A 206 4.72 -3.90 12.54
C GLU A 206 5.68 -3.77 13.72
N ALA A 207 6.55 -4.77 13.93
CA ALA A 207 7.58 -4.73 14.96
C ALA A 207 8.56 -3.56 14.76
N HIS A 208 8.97 -3.31 13.52
CA HIS A 208 9.84 -2.18 13.17
C HIS A 208 9.18 -0.84 13.46
N MET A 209 7.91 -0.67 13.09
CA MET A 209 7.14 0.54 13.39
C MET A 209 7.05 0.81 14.89
N MET A 210 6.71 -0.21 15.70
CA MET A 210 6.60 -0.07 17.15
C MET A 210 7.91 0.35 17.82
N VAL A 211 9.04 -0.16 17.32
CA VAL A 211 10.37 0.07 17.93
C VAL A 211 11.03 1.35 17.44
N TYR A 212 11.05 1.60 16.13
CA TYR A 212 11.82 2.70 15.52
C TYR A 212 11.00 3.96 15.28
N LEU A 213 9.69 3.84 15.02
CA LEU A 213 8.84 5.00 14.72
C LEU A 213 8.12 5.46 15.98
N GLU A 214 7.46 4.52 16.68
CA GLU A 214 6.65 4.84 17.86
C GLU A 214 7.45 4.88 19.17
N HIS A 215 8.69 4.35 19.19
CA HIS A 215 9.58 4.34 20.36
C HIS A 215 8.93 3.74 21.62
N GLN A 216 8.19 2.63 21.49
CA GLN A 216 7.46 2.05 22.61
C GLN A 216 8.40 1.51 23.72
N PRO A 217 8.24 1.94 24.99
CA PRO A 217 9.20 1.65 26.05
C PRO A 217 9.12 0.23 26.66
N HIS A 218 8.20 -0.63 26.22
CA HIS A 218 7.97 -1.97 26.82
C HIS A 218 7.61 -3.04 25.77
N VAL A 219 8.46 -3.19 24.76
CA VAL A 219 8.28 -4.22 23.71
C VAL A 219 8.91 -5.54 24.12
N SER A 220 8.46 -6.67 23.58
CA SER A 220 9.05 -7.99 23.93
C SER A 220 10.40 -8.24 23.24
N ASP A 221 11.24 -9.13 23.79
CA ASP A 221 12.49 -9.59 23.13
C ASP A 221 12.26 -10.06 21.69
N LYS A 222 11.13 -10.73 21.45
CA LYS A 222 10.72 -11.20 20.12
C LYS A 222 10.41 -10.03 19.19
N THR A 223 9.70 -9.02 19.67
CA THR A 223 9.37 -7.81 18.90
C THR A 223 10.64 -7.04 18.55
N ILE A 224 11.57 -6.89 19.51
CA ILE A 224 12.87 -6.27 19.27
C ILE A 224 13.65 -7.06 18.22
N GLY A 225 13.72 -8.39 18.37
CA GLY A 225 14.40 -9.25 17.40
C GLY A 225 13.82 -9.17 16.00
N MET A 226 12.49 -9.10 15.87
CA MET A 226 11.82 -8.91 14.56
C MET A 226 12.11 -7.53 13.96
N ALA A 227 12.07 -6.46 14.76
CA ALA A 227 12.38 -5.11 14.32
C ALA A 227 13.83 -4.97 13.84
N ALA A 228 14.78 -5.50 14.62
CA ALA A 228 16.21 -5.49 14.27
C ALA A 228 16.51 -6.35 13.04
N ALA A 229 15.90 -7.53 12.92
CA ALA A 229 16.01 -8.38 11.74
C ALA A 229 15.50 -7.66 10.47
N TYR A 230 14.37 -6.96 10.57
CA TYR A 230 13.82 -6.18 9.46
C TYR A 230 14.77 -5.03 9.07
N GLN A 231 15.23 -4.26 10.06
CA GLN A 231 16.15 -3.13 9.84
C GLN A 231 17.49 -3.59 9.23
N ALA A 232 18.05 -4.69 9.72
CA ALA A 232 19.29 -5.27 9.19
C ALA A 232 19.15 -5.73 7.73
N LEU A 233 18.00 -6.31 7.37
CA LEU A 233 17.72 -6.68 5.99
C LEU A 233 17.64 -5.45 5.07
N GLN A 234 17.03 -4.35 5.53
CA GLN A 234 16.98 -3.09 4.78
C GLN A 234 18.39 -2.51 4.58
N GLN A 235 19.21 -2.47 5.63
CA GLN A 235 20.60 -2.00 5.55
C GLN A 235 21.45 -2.87 4.61
N TRP A 236 21.26 -4.19 4.65
CA TRP A 236 21.93 -5.11 3.74
C TRP A 236 21.57 -4.83 2.28
N LYS A 237 20.28 -4.64 1.97
CA LYS A 237 19.84 -4.29 0.61
C LYS A 237 20.49 -3.00 0.12
N LEU A 238 20.58 -1.96 0.96
CA LEU A 238 21.27 -0.71 0.63
C LEU A 238 22.77 -0.95 0.33
N GLN A 239 23.45 -1.74 1.15
CA GLN A 239 24.87 -2.05 0.94
C GLN A 239 25.12 -2.86 -0.34
N GLN A 240 24.20 -3.76 -0.70
CA GLN A 240 24.28 -4.51 -1.96
C GLN A 240 24.05 -3.60 -3.17
N VAL A 241 23.17 -2.59 -3.06
CA VAL A 241 23.00 -1.57 -4.10
C VAL A 241 24.27 -0.73 -4.28
N GLU A 242 24.98 -0.39 -3.20
CA GLU A 242 26.26 0.34 -3.26
C GLU A 242 27.43 -0.52 -3.81
N ALA A 243 27.41 -1.83 -3.63
CA ALA A 243 28.51 -2.74 -3.98
C ALA A 243 28.51 -3.26 -5.43
N LEU A 244 27.47 -2.97 -6.22
CA LEU A 244 27.25 -3.55 -7.57
C LEU A 244 28.14 -2.96 -8.70
N THR A 245 29.39 -2.59 -8.43
CA THR A 245 30.40 -2.36 -9.49
C THR A 245 31.17 -3.62 -9.89
N THR A 246 30.98 -4.78 -9.28
CA THR A 246 31.77 -5.95 -9.70
C THR A 246 31.16 -7.31 -9.34
N PHE A 247 30.94 -8.08 -10.41
CA PHE A 247 31.00 -9.54 -10.54
C PHE A 247 29.70 -10.34 -10.73
N ASP A 248 29.84 -11.20 -11.73
CA ASP A 248 28.96 -12.21 -12.29
C ASP A 248 29.54 -13.59 -11.91
N ASN A 249 28.66 -14.57 -11.60
CA ASN A 249 28.89 -15.98 -11.19
C ASN A 249 28.94 -16.29 -9.67
N MET A 250 27.79 -16.71 -9.11
CA MET A 250 27.61 -17.13 -7.70
C MET A 250 28.13 -18.55 -7.41
N ALA A 251 28.95 -18.69 -6.36
CA ALA A 251 29.43 -19.97 -5.82
C ALA A 251 28.94 -20.22 -4.37
N SER A 252 28.92 -21.49 -3.94
CA SER A 252 28.49 -21.99 -2.62
C SER A 252 29.10 -21.27 -1.40
N ASP A 253 30.31 -20.75 -1.52
CA ASP A 253 31.03 -20.11 -0.40
C ASP A 253 30.48 -18.72 -0.05
N GLU A 254 29.79 -18.06 -0.99
CA GLU A 254 29.27 -16.70 -0.84
C GLU A 254 27.99 -16.66 0.00
N TRP A 255 27.15 -17.69 -0.10
CA TRP A 255 25.93 -17.83 0.73
C TRP A 255 26.26 -17.88 2.23
N CYS A 256 27.31 -18.61 2.61
CA CYS A 256 27.75 -18.66 4.01
C CYS A 256 28.23 -17.29 4.51
N MET A 257 28.88 -16.51 3.65
CA MET A 257 29.30 -15.15 3.98
C MET A 257 28.11 -14.20 4.14
N ILE A 258 27.13 -14.27 3.23
CA ILE A 258 25.88 -13.49 3.30
C ILE A 258 25.12 -13.79 4.59
N GLN A 259 24.95 -15.08 4.93
CA GLN A 259 24.26 -15.49 6.15
C GLN A 259 24.95 -14.93 7.41
N LYS A 260 26.27 -15.12 7.53
CA LYS A 260 27.04 -14.60 8.67
C LYS A 260 26.97 -13.09 8.77
N ARG A 261 26.99 -12.39 7.64
CA ARG A 261 26.93 -10.93 7.59
C ARG A 261 25.56 -10.40 8.00
N LEU A 262 24.47 -10.98 7.48
CA LEU A 262 23.11 -10.63 7.85
C LEU A 262 22.84 -10.87 9.34
N GLN A 263 23.28 -12.01 9.86
CA GLN A 263 23.17 -12.32 11.29
C GLN A 263 23.88 -11.27 12.14
N LEU A 264 25.12 -10.93 11.78
CA LEU A 264 25.90 -9.92 12.50
C LEU A 264 25.25 -8.53 12.46
N LEU A 265 24.67 -8.14 11.32
CA LEU A 265 23.93 -6.88 11.20
C LEU A 265 22.70 -6.89 12.12
N ALA A 266 21.93 -7.97 12.14
CA ALA A 266 20.74 -8.11 12.97
C ALA A 266 21.08 -8.12 14.48
N GLU A 267 22.16 -8.79 14.88
CA GLU A 267 22.65 -8.79 16.27
C GLU A 267 23.09 -7.39 16.70
N ASN A 268 23.91 -6.72 15.89
CA ASN A 268 24.37 -5.37 16.21
C ASN A 268 23.21 -4.39 16.31
N GLU A 269 22.24 -4.50 15.42
CA GLU A 269 21.07 -3.63 15.42
C GLU A 269 20.17 -3.89 16.64
N ALA A 270 20.00 -5.16 17.04
CA ALA A 270 19.30 -5.50 18.27
C ALA A 270 20.01 -4.89 19.49
N ALA A 271 21.33 -4.99 19.58
CA ALA A 271 22.12 -4.39 20.65
C ALA A 271 21.99 -2.85 20.68
N LEU A 272 21.93 -2.20 19.51
CA LEU A 272 21.73 -0.74 19.41
C LEU A 272 20.37 -0.29 19.95
N ILE A 273 19.32 -1.09 19.75
CA ILE A 273 17.98 -0.77 20.30
C ILE A 273 18.04 -0.69 21.83
N TYR A 274 18.75 -1.62 22.50
CA TYR A 274 18.93 -1.59 23.96
C TYR A 274 19.82 -0.44 24.44
N GLN A 275 20.77 0.02 23.64
CA GLN A 275 21.58 1.19 23.99
C GLN A 275 20.78 2.50 23.88
N ARG A 276 19.77 2.53 23.01
CA ARG A 276 18.95 3.72 22.72
C ARG A 276 17.65 3.78 23.51
N CYS A 277 17.17 2.65 24.03
CA CYS A 277 15.91 2.56 24.75
C CYS A 277 16.10 1.88 26.12
N ASP A 278 15.45 2.42 27.16
CA ASP A 278 15.38 1.82 28.50
C ASP A 278 14.47 0.57 28.52
N GLN A 279 14.88 -0.50 27.85
CA GLN A 279 14.17 -1.79 27.83
C GLN A 279 14.57 -2.64 29.05
N LEU A 280 14.25 -2.14 30.26
CA LEU A 280 14.77 -2.60 31.55
C LEU A 280 14.42 -4.06 31.94
N ASN A 281 13.44 -4.68 31.28
CA ASN A 281 12.93 -6.02 31.65
C ASN A 281 13.31 -7.13 30.69
N ASN A 282 14.11 -6.81 29.67
CA ASN A 282 14.35 -7.66 28.53
C ASN A 282 15.79 -8.17 28.50
N ASN A 283 15.99 -9.34 27.91
CA ASN A 283 17.32 -9.96 27.84
C ASN A 283 17.98 -9.63 26.50
N PRO A 284 19.04 -8.80 26.48
CA PRO A 284 19.64 -8.34 25.23
C PRO A 284 20.20 -9.52 24.42
N GLN A 285 20.82 -10.51 25.06
CA GLN A 285 21.34 -11.70 24.38
C GLN A 285 20.24 -12.54 23.73
N THR A 286 19.05 -12.57 24.33
CA THR A 286 17.90 -13.30 23.78
C THR A 286 17.36 -12.61 22.54
N ALA A 287 17.23 -11.27 22.58
CA ALA A 287 16.80 -10.49 21.43
C ALA A 287 17.82 -10.52 20.27
N GLU A 288 19.11 -10.45 20.56
CA GLU A 288 20.20 -10.59 19.57
C GLU A 288 20.14 -11.95 18.86
N SER A 289 20.05 -13.04 19.62
CA SER A 289 19.95 -14.40 19.06
C SER A 289 18.67 -14.59 18.23
N LEU A 290 17.55 -14.02 18.68
CA LEU A 290 16.30 -14.03 17.92
C LEU A 290 16.44 -13.24 16.61
N ALA A 291 17.05 -12.05 16.64
CA ALA A 291 17.27 -11.23 15.45
C ALA A 291 18.11 -11.98 14.40
N ALA A 292 19.20 -12.63 14.81
CA ALA A 292 20.05 -13.44 13.94
C ALA A 292 19.30 -14.61 13.27
N MET A 293 18.39 -15.27 13.99
CA MET A 293 17.58 -16.35 13.41
C MET A 293 16.52 -15.80 12.45
N LEU A 294 15.87 -14.71 12.85
CA LEU A 294 14.72 -14.16 12.15
C LEU A 294 15.10 -13.46 10.84
N VAL A 295 16.27 -12.83 10.77
CA VAL A 295 16.76 -12.17 9.55
C VAL A 295 16.97 -13.17 8.40
N LEU A 296 17.44 -14.38 8.70
CA LEU A 296 17.61 -15.42 7.68
C LEU A 296 16.27 -15.91 7.14
N LYS A 297 15.30 -16.16 8.04
CA LYS A 297 13.94 -16.53 7.63
C LYS A 297 13.31 -15.45 6.77
N LEU A 298 13.49 -14.19 7.16
CA LEU A 298 12.95 -13.05 6.42
C LEU A 298 13.61 -12.93 5.03
N TYR A 299 14.93 -13.15 4.96
CA TYR A 299 15.68 -13.13 3.70
C TYR A 299 15.23 -14.23 2.74
N GLU A 300 15.04 -15.47 3.23
CA GLU A 300 14.56 -16.61 2.43
C GLU A 300 13.12 -16.45 1.92
N GLN A 301 12.31 -15.63 2.60
CA GLN A 301 10.93 -15.33 2.21
C GLN A 301 10.83 -14.22 1.16
N GLN A 302 11.92 -13.52 0.85
CA GLN A 302 11.92 -12.55 -0.25
C GLN A 302 11.92 -13.31 -1.58
N PRO A 303 11.15 -12.85 -2.59
CA PRO A 303 11.30 -13.40 -3.94
C PRO A 303 12.77 -13.26 -4.35
N ALA A 304 13.36 -14.34 -4.88
CA ALA A 304 14.71 -14.30 -5.41
C ALA A 304 14.78 -13.15 -6.42
N THR A 305 15.57 -12.13 -6.11
CA THR A 305 15.91 -11.09 -7.08
C THR A 305 16.56 -11.77 -8.28
N PRO A 306 15.94 -11.70 -9.48
CA PRO A 306 16.60 -12.14 -10.70
C PRO A 306 17.76 -11.23 -11.08
#